data_AF-A0A1B7VHH8-F1
#
_entry.id   AF-A0A1B7VHH8-F1
#
_cell.length_a   1.000
_cell.length_b   1.000
_cell.length_c   1.000
_cell.angle_alpha   90.00
_cell.angle_beta   90.00
_cell.angle_gamma   90.00
#
_symmetry.space_group_name_H-M   'P 1'
#
loop_
_entity.id
_entity.type
_entity.pdbx_description
1 polymer ?
#
loop_
_entity_poly.entity_id
_entity_poly.type
_entity_poly.pdbx_seq_one_letter_code
_entity_poly.pdbx_strand_id
1 'polypeptide(L)'
;MTPKTSLANSILNLNQITQPIIGETCHQIAFSYGDELLLDFGEMTAYNHPRLAHLRKGSWQLSTRATNFDLRKFSSYFKNYMCLTKRQLRRLENKKLTNFVIDSNNFKLTLSFECGYELILEPDLEDDSGLAYWELMMPNEQILIVGPGLFWECKSIHEPY
;
A
#
# COMPACT_ATOMS: atom_id res chain seq x y z
N MET A 1 -2.27 9.93 -33.70
CA MET A 1 -2.03 9.65 -32.26
C MET A 1 -3.16 8.77 -31.79
N THR A 2 -2.89 7.48 -31.62
CA THR A 2 -3.80 6.55 -30.96
C THR A 2 -3.90 6.94 -29.48
N PRO A 3 -5.10 7.05 -28.90
CA PRO A 3 -5.22 7.31 -27.47
C PRO A 3 -4.59 6.12 -26.73
N LYS A 4 -3.63 6.43 -25.85
CA LYS A 4 -3.04 5.50 -24.89
C LYS A 4 -4.18 4.76 -24.19
N THR A 5 -4.09 3.44 -24.17
CA THR A 5 -5.04 2.54 -23.55
C THR A 5 -5.13 2.84 -22.04
N SER A 6 -5.98 3.78 -21.63
CA SER A 6 -6.44 3.85 -20.25
C SER A 6 -7.29 2.59 -20.03
N LEU A 7 -6.76 1.60 -19.32
CA LEU A 7 -7.54 0.45 -18.89
C LEU A 7 -8.79 0.95 -18.17
N ALA A 8 -9.94 0.81 -18.80
CA ALA A 8 -11.20 1.37 -18.31
C ALA A 8 -11.51 0.84 -16.91
N ASN A 9 -11.43 1.74 -15.92
CA ASN A 9 -12.37 2.01 -14.84
C ASN A 9 -13.31 0.87 -14.41
N SER A 10 -12.79 -0.31 -14.06
CA SER A 10 -13.56 -1.29 -13.30
C SER A 10 -12.74 -1.79 -12.12
N ILE A 11 -13.34 -1.80 -10.93
CA ILE A 11 -12.67 -2.20 -9.67
C ILE A 11 -12.36 -3.70 -9.65
N LEU A 12 -13.04 -4.49 -10.50
CA LEU A 12 -12.65 -5.85 -10.86
C LEU A 12 -11.21 -5.91 -11.40
N ASN A 13 -10.75 -4.88 -12.11
CA ASN A 13 -9.36 -4.78 -12.56
C ASN A 13 -8.39 -4.47 -11.40
N LEU A 14 -8.80 -3.65 -10.42
CA LEU A 14 -7.97 -3.29 -9.26
C LEU A 14 -7.59 -4.50 -8.41
N ASN A 15 -8.58 -5.31 -8.00
CA ASN A 15 -8.30 -6.50 -7.19
C ASN A 15 -7.49 -7.54 -7.97
N GLN A 16 -7.63 -7.60 -9.30
CA GLN A 16 -6.80 -8.44 -10.17
C GLN A 16 -5.35 -7.96 -10.27
N ILE A 17 -5.12 -6.65 -10.34
CA ILE A 17 -3.78 -6.04 -10.34
C ILE A 17 -3.05 -6.37 -9.04
N THR A 18 -3.75 -6.39 -7.91
CA THR A 18 -3.15 -6.62 -6.59
C THR A 18 -3.08 -8.08 -6.17
N GLN A 19 -3.83 -9.01 -6.78
CA GLN A 19 -3.73 -10.45 -6.47
C GLN A 19 -2.30 -11.00 -6.37
N PRO A 20 -1.36 -10.63 -7.26
CA PRO A 20 -0.01 -11.21 -7.25
C PRO A 20 0.83 -10.88 -6.01
N ILE A 21 0.46 -9.86 -5.20
CA ILE A 21 1.14 -9.57 -3.92
C ILE A 21 0.77 -10.57 -2.81
N ILE A 22 -0.33 -11.32 -2.98
CA ILE A 22 -0.80 -12.27 -1.97
C ILE A 22 0.18 -13.45 -1.90
N GLY A 23 0.59 -13.79 -0.68
CA GLY A 23 1.61 -14.81 -0.39
C GLY A 23 3.01 -14.22 -0.20
N GLU A 24 3.25 -12.98 -0.61
CA GLU A 24 4.52 -12.30 -0.40
C GLU A 24 4.75 -11.99 1.08
N THR A 25 6.03 -12.00 1.47
CA THR A 25 6.42 -11.67 2.85
C THR A 25 6.61 -10.16 2.98
N CYS A 26 5.98 -9.55 3.98
CA CYS A 26 6.27 -8.16 4.37
C CYS A 26 7.62 -8.15 5.08
N HIS A 27 8.66 -7.63 4.44
CA HIS A 27 10.01 -7.68 4.98
C HIS A 27 10.34 -6.48 5.86
N GLN A 28 9.77 -5.33 5.54
CA GLN A 28 10.12 -4.08 6.19
C GLN A 28 8.88 -3.19 6.31
N ILE A 29 8.75 -2.58 7.49
CA ILE A 29 7.76 -1.53 7.75
C ILE A 29 8.51 -0.30 8.23
N ALA A 30 8.38 0.79 7.48
CA ALA A 30 9.01 2.06 7.76
C ALA A 30 7.97 3.18 7.87
N PHE A 31 8.41 4.29 8.46
CA PHE A 31 7.65 5.53 8.48
C PHE A 31 8.52 6.62 7.88
N SER A 32 8.03 7.33 6.87
CA SER A 32 8.70 8.52 6.33
C SER A 32 8.20 9.79 7.01
N TYR A 33 8.72 10.93 6.54
CA TYR A 33 8.34 12.25 7.04
C TYR A 33 6.84 12.47 6.85
N GLY A 34 6.16 13.02 7.85
CA GLY A 34 4.69 13.19 7.83
C GLY A 34 3.89 11.96 8.24
N ASP A 35 4.52 11.00 8.94
CA ASP A 35 3.88 9.76 9.43
C ASP A 35 3.33 8.83 8.34
N GLU A 36 3.79 9.01 7.09
CA GLU A 36 3.51 8.11 5.99
C GLU A 36 4.03 6.70 6.29
N LEU A 37 3.15 5.70 6.15
CA LEU A 37 3.49 4.30 6.35
C LEU A 37 4.00 3.70 5.05
N LEU A 38 5.14 3.01 5.13
CA LEU A 38 5.78 2.31 4.03
C LEU A 38 5.87 0.82 4.37
N LEU A 39 5.38 -0.04 3.47
CA LEU A 39 5.50 -1.48 3.58
C LEU A 39 6.18 -2.06 2.34
N ASP A 40 7.26 -2.79 2.56
CA ASP A 40 7.99 -3.51 1.51
C ASP A 40 7.62 -5.00 1.55
N PHE A 41 7.24 -5.55 0.40
CA PHE A 41 6.94 -6.98 0.24
C PHE A 41 7.78 -7.62 -0.88
N GLY A 42 7.96 -8.94 -0.76
CA GLY A 42 8.61 -9.78 -1.76
C GLY A 42 10.13 -9.63 -1.81
N GLU A 43 10.72 -9.81 -2.99
CA GLU A 43 12.19 -9.83 -3.11
C GLU A 43 12.80 -8.48 -2.74
N MET A 44 13.72 -8.48 -1.77
CA MET A 44 14.40 -7.27 -1.32
C MET A 44 15.64 -6.99 -2.18
N THR A 45 15.64 -5.87 -2.89
CA THR A 45 16.73 -5.43 -3.76
C THR A 45 17.34 -4.12 -3.25
N ALA A 46 18.62 -3.86 -3.52
CA ALA A 46 19.24 -2.58 -3.21
C ALA A 46 18.71 -1.49 -4.16
N TYR A 47 18.65 -0.24 -3.70
CA TYR A 47 18.34 0.86 -4.60
C TYR A 47 19.45 1.06 -5.64
N ASN A 48 19.06 1.33 -6.89
CA ASN A 48 19.99 1.58 -7.99
C ASN A 48 20.79 2.88 -7.81
N HIS A 49 20.28 3.84 -7.04
CA HIS A 49 20.93 5.13 -6.85
C HIS A 49 22.12 5.01 -5.87
N PRO A 50 23.35 5.48 -6.21
CA PRO A 50 24.55 5.27 -5.39
C PRO A 50 24.42 5.74 -3.94
N ARG A 51 23.72 6.86 -3.70
CA ARG A 51 23.51 7.39 -2.34
C ARG A 51 22.55 6.54 -1.50
N LEU A 52 21.71 5.73 -2.12
CA LEU A 52 20.71 4.89 -1.47
C LEU A 52 21.07 3.41 -1.53
N ALA A 53 22.25 3.05 -2.09
CA ALA A 53 22.68 1.66 -2.27
C ALA A 53 22.78 0.86 -0.95
N HIS A 54 22.88 1.55 0.19
CA HIS A 54 22.85 0.95 1.53
C HIS A 54 21.43 0.60 2.01
N LEU A 55 20.40 1.13 1.35
CA LEU A 55 19.00 0.84 1.62
C LEU A 55 18.50 -0.27 0.69
N ARG A 56 17.46 -0.97 1.13
CA ARG A 56 16.78 -2.00 0.35
C ARG A 56 15.31 -1.64 0.19
N LYS A 57 14.72 -2.15 -0.88
CA LYS A 57 13.29 -2.02 -1.22
C LYS A 57 12.72 -3.36 -1.61
N GLY A 58 11.45 -3.57 -1.32
CA GLY A 58 10.69 -4.72 -1.80
C GLY A 58 10.40 -4.61 -3.30
N SER A 59 10.16 -5.76 -3.93
CA SER A 59 9.62 -5.84 -5.29
C SER A 59 8.22 -5.21 -5.36
N TRP A 60 7.49 -5.22 -4.24
CA TRP A 60 6.27 -4.43 -4.03
C TRP A 60 6.51 -3.41 -2.92
N GLN A 61 6.11 -2.17 -3.14
CA GLN A 61 6.18 -1.09 -2.14
C GLN A 61 4.82 -0.44 -2.02
N LEU A 62 4.19 -0.54 -0.85
CA LEU A 62 2.98 0.19 -0.52
C LEU A 62 3.35 1.41 0.32
N SER A 63 2.96 2.59 -0.15
CA SER A 63 3.09 3.84 0.58
C SER A 63 1.71 4.43 0.85
N THR A 64 1.48 4.92 2.06
CA THR A 64 0.21 5.52 2.42
C THR A 64 0.45 6.97 2.83
N ARG A 65 0.04 7.92 2.00
CA ARG A 65 0.09 9.34 2.33
C ARG A 65 -1.25 9.77 2.91
N ALA A 66 -1.22 10.57 3.97
CA ALA A 66 -2.41 11.17 4.57
C ALA A 66 -3.54 10.21 5.03
N THR A 67 -3.33 8.90 5.04
CA THR A 67 -4.38 7.92 5.35
C THR A 67 -4.26 7.42 6.78
N ASN A 68 -5.34 7.58 7.54
CA ASN A 68 -5.45 6.99 8.87
C ASN A 68 -5.39 5.46 8.75
N PHE A 69 -4.62 4.82 9.63
CA PHE A 69 -4.47 3.37 9.65
C PHE A 69 -4.82 2.79 11.02
N ASP A 70 -5.42 1.60 11.01
CA ASP A 70 -5.80 0.83 12.19
C ASP A 70 -5.22 -0.59 12.08
N LEU A 71 -4.76 -1.13 13.20
CA LEU A 71 -4.21 -2.49 13.28
C LEU A 71 -5.10 -3.33 14.19
N ARG A 72 -5.79 -4.30 13.59
CA ARG A 72 -6.70 -5.21 14.29
C ARG A 72 -6.09 -6.60 14.38
N LYS A 73 -6.48 -7.35 15.42
CA LYS A 73 -6.22 -8.78 15.50
C LYS A 73 -7.56 -9.50 15.47
N PHE A 74 -7.68 -10.50 14.61
CA PHE A 74 -8.89 -11.32 14.49
C PHE A 74 -9.32 -11.77 15.90
N SER A 75 -10.57 -11.47 16.30
CA SER A 75 -11.20 -11.68 17.63
C SER A 75 -11.03 -10.63 18.74
N SER A 76 -10.36 -9.49 18.54
CA SER A 76 -10.29 -8.44 19.58
C SER A 76 -10.24 -7.03 19.01
N TYR A 77 -11.25 -6.21 19.33
CA TYR A 77 -11.29 -4.78 19.03
C TYR A 77 -10.36 -4.02 19.98
N PHE A 78 -9.11 -3.80 19.57
CA PHE A 78 -8.27 -2.82 20.23
C PHE A 78 -8.56 -1.44 19.64
N LYS A 79 -9.49 -0.67 20.23
CA LYS A 79 -9.48 0.79 20.03
C LYS A 79 -8.21 1.30 20.71
N ASN A 80 -7.18 1.70 19.95
CA ASN A 80 -5.95 2.16 20.59
C ASN A 80 -5.27 3.38 19.96
N TYR A 81 -4.73 4.17 20.88
CA TYR A 81 -4.08 5.46 20.73
C TYR A 81 -2.70 5.32 20.05
N MET A 82 -2.37 6.29 19.17
CA MET A 82 -1.29 6.33 18.15
C MET A 82 0.14 5.84 18.51
N CYS A 83 0.58 5.79 19.76
CA CYS A 83 1.98 5.48 20.08
C CYS A 83 2.30 3.97 20.11
N LEU A 84 1.29 3.14 20.44
CA LEU A 84 1.45 1.69 20.50
C LEU A 84 1.41 1.02 19.12
N THR A 85 0.82 1.69 18.13
CA THR A 85 0.58 1.14 16.79
C THR A 85 1.86 0.97 15.99
N LYS A 86 2.84 1.89 16.04
CA LYS A 86 4.10 1.76 15.27
C LYS A 86 4.93 0.53 15.66
N ARG A 87 5.07 0.26 16.97
CA ARG A 87 5.79 -0.93 17.46
C ARG A 87 5.02 -2.22 17.20
N GLN A 88 3.68 -2.16 17.25
CA GLN A 88 2.83 -3.30 16.93
C GLN A 88 2.84 -3.62 15.44
N LEU A 89 2.89 -2.60 14.56
CA LEU A 89 2.99 -2.77 13.11
C LEU A 89 4.26 -3.50 12.72
N ARG A 90 5.40 -3.22 13.35
CA ARG A 90 6.63 -3.99 13.13
C ARG A 90 6.49 -5.49 13.42
N ARG A 91 5.46 -5.96 14.13
CA ARG A 91 5.19 -7.40 14.31
C ARG A 91 4.70 -8.08 13.03
N LEU A 92 4.25 -7.29 12.05
CA LEU A 92 3.89 -7.75 10.72
C LEU A 92 5.12 -7.96 9.84
N GLU A 93 6.29 -7.46 10.24
CA GLU A 93 7.55 -7.78 9.56
C GLU A 93 7.82 -9.29 9.64
N ASN A 94 8.34 -9.83 8.54
CA ASN A 94 8.56 -11.24 8.30
C ASN A 94 7.27 -12.08 8.40
N LYS A 95 6.11 -11.47 8.09
CA LYS A 95 4.83 -12.17 7.97
C LYS A 95 4.34 -12.16 6.54
N LYS A 96 3.77 -13.29 6.12
CA LYS A 96 3.13 -13.39 4.81
C LYS A 96 1.82 -12.64 4.79
N LEU A 97 1.60 -11.92 3.69
CA LEU A 97 0.33 -11.33 3.36
C LEU A 97 -0.61 -12.43 2.85
N THR A 98 -1.76 -12.61 3.48
CA THR A 98 -2.76 -13.62 3.12
C THR A 98 -3.94 -13.03 2.37
N ASN A 99 -4.15 -11.71 2.46
CA ASN A 99 -5.22 -11.03 1.75
C ASN A 99 -4.87 -9.56 1.47
N PHE A 100 -5.33 -9.06 0.33
CA PHE A 100 -5.21 -7.65 -0.08
C PHE A 100 -6.55 -7.24 -0.71
N VAL A 101 -7.40 -6.53 0.02
CA VAL A 101 -8.75 -6.19 -0.41
C VAL A 101 -8.94 -4.68 -0.46
N ILE A 102 -9.45 -4.19 -1.59
CA ILE A 102 -9.84 -2.80 -1.77
C ILE A 102 -11.36 -2.74 -1.85
N ASP A 103 -12.00 -1.97 -0.97
CA ASP A 103 -13.42 -1.67 -1.01
C ASP A 103 -13.71 -0.65 -2.12
N SER A 104 -14.69 -0.98 -2.98
CA SER A 104 -15.03 -0.20 -4.16
C SER A 104 -15.66 1.16 -3.87
N ASN A 105 -16.27 1.32 -2.70
CA ASN A 105 -17.12 2.46 -2.41
C ASN A 105 -16.36 3.57 -1.66
N ASN A 106 -15.29 3.23 -0.96
CA ASN A 106 -14.57 4.13 -0.06
C ASN A 106 -13.03 3.96 -0.16
N PHE A 107 -12.51 3.13 -1.06
CA PHE A 107 -11.08 2.82 -1.20
C PHE A 107 -10.40 2.34 0.08
N LYS A 108 -11.17 1.83 1.04
CA LYS A 108 -10.66 1.19 2.24
C LYS A 108 -9.81 0.00 1.82
N LEU A 109 -8.54 0.02 2.22
CA LEU A 109 -7.59 -1.04 1.94
C LEU A 109 -7.42 -1.89 3.19
N THR A 110 -7.69 -3.19 3.08
CA THR A 110 -7.51 -4.17 4.14
C THR A 110 -6.43 -5.17 3.75
N LEU A 111 -5.37 -5.24 4.56
CA LEU A 111 -4.27 -6.18 4.44
C LEU A 111 -4.36 -7.20 5.58
N SER A 112 -4.54 -8.48 5.25
CA SER A 112 -4.54 -9.55 6.26
C SER A 112 -3.22 -10.30 6.22
N PHE A 113 -2.70 -10.65 7.40
CA PHE A 113 -1.43 -11.35 7.56
C PHE A 113 -1.62 -12.73 8.19
N GLU A 114 -0.71 -13.66 7.91
CA GLU A 114 -0.75 -15.04 8.42
C GLU A 114 -0.79 -15.15 9.95
N CYS A 115 -0.34 -14.10 10.65
CA CYS A 115 -0.36 -14.03 12.12
C CYS A 115 -1.73 -13.63 12.70
N GLY A 116 -2.77 -13.53 11.86
CA GLY A 116 -4.13 -13.16 12.26
C GLY A 116 -4.32 -11.67 12.56
N TYR A 117 -3.39 -10.84 12.10
CA TYR A 117 -3.50 -9.38 12.16
C TYR A 117 -4.02 -8.83 10.83
N GLU A 118 -4.75 -7.74 10.92
CA GLU A 118 -5.30 -6.99 9.78
C GLU A 118 -4.88 -5.53 9.91
N LEU A 119 -4.20 -5.02 8.90
CA LEU A 119 -3.92 -3.59 8.74
C LEU A 119 -5.00 -3.00 7.84
N ILE A 120 -5.72 -2.01 8.36
CA ILE A 120 -6.81 -1.34 7.68
C ILE A 120 -6.40 0.11 7.45
N LEU A 121 -6.53 0.55 6.21
CA LEU A 121 -6.32 1.93 5.78
C LEU A 121 -7.69 2.51 5.43
N GLU A 122 -8.09 3.57 6.12
CA GLU A 122 -9.36 4.25 5.90
C GLU A 122 -9.08 5.65 5.32
N PRO A 123 -9.20 5.82 3.99
CA PRO A 123 -9.04 7.12 3.36
C PRO A 123 -9.98 8.14 3.96
N ASP A 124 -9.50 9.36 4.17
CA ASP A 124 -10.36 10.49 4.49
C ASP A 124 -10.99 11.00 3.19
N LEU A 125 -12.26 10.67 2.96
CA LEU A 125 -12.99 11.05 1.75
C LEU A 125 -13.28 12.55 1.67
N GLU A 126 -13.12 13.28 2.77
CA GLU A 126 -13.27 14.74 2.84
C GLU A 126 -11.94 15.47 2.59
N ASP A 127 -10.81 14.75 2.51
CA ASP A 127 -9.51 15.34 2.23
C ASP A 127 -9.47 15.93 0.81
N ASP A 128 -9.30 17.25 0.74
CA ASP A 128 -9.19 18.04 -0.50
C ASP A 128 -7.74 18.37 -0.87
N SER A 129 -6.76 17.77 -0.18
CA SER A 129 -5.34 17.98 -0.43
C SER A 129 -4.91 17.66 -1.86
N GLY A 130 -5.70 16.87 -2.59
CA GLY A 130 -5.39 16.36 -3.92
C GLY A 130 -4.29 15.30 -3.92
N LEU A 131 -3.84 14.85 -2.75
CA LEU A 131 -2.82 13.83 -2.60
C LEU A 131 -3.41 12.43 -2.74
N ALA A 132 -2.60 11.48 -3.22
CA ALA A 132 -2.99 10.07 -3.21
C ALA A 132 -3.14 9.56 -1.76
N TYR A 133 -4.18 8.78 -1.50
CA TYR A 133 -4.37 8.07 -0.24
C TYR A 133 -3.28 7.01 -0.07
N TRP A 134 -3.02 6.26 -1.14
CA TRP A 134 -1.93 5.29 -1.17
C TRP A 134 -1.45 5.02 -2.59
N GLU A 135 -0.19 4.61 -2.67
CA GLU A 135 0.48 4.25 -3.91
C GLU A 135 1.10 2.85 -3.73
N LEU A 136 0.92 1.96 -4.70
CA LEU A 136 1.51 0.64 -4.76
C LEU A 136 2.44 0.54 -5.96
N MET A 137 3.74 0.51 -5.72
CA MET A 137 4.73 0.17 -6.75
C MET A 137 4.81 -1.34 -6.91
N MET A 138 4.85 -1.79 -8.17
CA MET A 138 4.81 -3.18 -8.56
C MET A 138 6.11 -3.64 -9.22
N PRO A 139 6.42 -4.95 -9.24
CA PRO A 139 7.68 -5.46 -9.77
C PRO A 139 7.92 -5.17 -11.26
N ASN A 140 6.84 -4.95 -12.01
CA ASN A 140 6.86 -4.68 -13.45
C ASN A 140 7.02 -3.17 -13.78
N GLU A 141 7.55 -2.38 -12.84
CA GLU A 141 7.76 -0.93 -13.00
C GLU A 141 6.47 -0.15 -13.28
N GLN A 142 5.35 -0.66 -12.76
CA GLN A 142 4.08 0.05 -12.73
C GLN A 142 3.82 0.57 -11.31
N ILE A 143 3.05 1.66 -11.24
CA ILE A 143 2.54 2.22 -10.00
C ILE A 143 1.02 2.31 -10.09
N LEU A 144 0.35 1.80 -9.06
CA LEU A 144 -1.07 1.97 -8.84
C LEU A 144 -1.25 3.09 -7.82
N ILE A 145 -1.96 4.15 -8.20
CA ILE A 145 -2.20 5.34 -7.38
C ILE A 145 -3.69 5.40 -7.11
N VAL A 146 -4.08 5.59 -5.85
CA VAL A 146 -5.48 5.73 -5.43
C VAL A 146 -5.62 7.01 -4.62
N GLY A 147 -6.57 7.86 -4.99
CA GLY A 147 -6.70 9.21 -4.45
C GLY A 147 -8.13 9.74 -4.42
N PRO A 148 -8.31 11.03 -4.11
CA PRO A 148 -9.61 11.65 -3.89
C PRO A 148 -10.49 11.67 -5.14
N GLY A 149 -11.80 11.86 -4.93
CA GLY A 149 -12.79 11.85 -6.03
C GLY A 149 -13.10 10.47 -6.59
N LEU A 150 -12.87 9.43 -5.79
CA LEU A 150 -12.95 8.03 -6.17
C LEU A 150 -12.08 7.66 -7.39
N PHE A 151 -10.89 8.28 -7.46
CA PHE A 151 -9.98 8.15 -8.58
C PHE A 151 -8.90 7.10 -8.30
N TRP A 152 -8.57 6.32 -9.33
CA TRP A 152 -7.38 5.49 -9.34
C TRP A 152 -6.76 5.48 -10.73
N GLU A 153 -5.43 5.34 -10.78
CA GLU A 153 -4.69 5.18 -12.02
C GLU A 153 -3.60 4.11 -11.87
N CYS A 154 -3.36 3.35 -12.93
CA CYS A 154 -2.24 2.44 -13.03
C CYS A 154 -1.40 2.83 -14.25
N LYS A 155 -0.15 3.25 -14.02
CA LYS A 155 0.74 3.76 -15.06
C LYS A 155 2.17 3.26 -14.87
N SER A 156 3.01 3.38 -15.90
CA SER A 156 4.44 3.10 -15.73
C SER A 156 5.10 4.19 -14.89
N ILE A 157 6.08 3.81 -14.06
CA ILE A 157 6.88 4.76 -13.25
C ILE A 157 7.73 5.73 -14.10
N HIS A 158 7.89 5.43 -15.39
CA HIS A 158 8.61 6.30 -16.34
C HIS A 158 7.70 7.32 -17.02
N GLU A 159 6.39 7.26 -16.77
CA GLU A 159 5.46 8.30 -17.24
C GLU A 159 5.54 9.53 -16.34
N PRO A 160 5.53 10.74 -16.92
CA PRO A 160 5.52 11.98 -16.13
C PRO A 160 4.26 12.04 -15.24
N TYR A 161 4.45 12.61 -14.04
CA TYR A 161 3.36 12.95 -13.11
C TYR A 161 2.59 14.18 -13.58
#